data_AF-A0A2S7XSJ2-F1
#
_entry.id   AF-A0A2S7XSJ2-F1
#
_cell.length_a   1.000
_cell.length_b   1.000
_cell.length_c   1.000
_cell.angle_alpha   90.00
_cell.angle_beta   90.00
_cell.angle_gamma   90.00
#
_symmetry.space_group_name_H-M   'P 1'
#
loop_
_entity.id
_entity.type
_entity.pdbx_description
1 polymer ?
#
loop_
_entity_poly.entity_id
_entity_poly.type
_entity_poly.pdbx_seq_one_letter_code
_entity_poly.pdbx_strand_id
1 'polypeptide(L)' 'MFNWVSFKFNCTLEIVNKKKWVKGFHVLPHRWVVERKFAWLGRSRRLSKDYEHNPSSSEAQVYIASSRFTEK' A
#
# COMPACT_ATOMS: atom_id res chain seq x y z
N MET A 1 -15.73 -11.73 -2.73
CA MET A 1 -14.50 -10.92 -2.56
C MET A 1 -13.56 -11.06 -3.76
N PHE A 2 -13.15 -12.25 -4.18
CA PHE A 2 -12.36 -12.46 -5.41
C PHE A 2 -12.97 -11.84 -6.67
N ASN A 3 -14.28 -12.08 -6.89
CA ASN A 3 -15.01 -11.54 -8.04
C ASN A 3 -15.01 -10.00 -8.07
N TRP A 4 -15.01 -9.35 -6.90
CA TRP A 4 -14.98 -7.89 -6.80
C TRP A 4 -13.62 -7.32 -7.20
N VAL A 5 -12.52 -7.95 -6.78
CA VAL A 5 -11.14 -7.53 -7.13
C VAL A 5 -10.92 -7.63 -8.63
N SER A 6 -11.31 -8.75 -9.23
CA SER A 6 -11.23 -8.95 -10.68
C SER A 6 -12.02 -7.87 -11.44
N PHE A 7 -13.27 -7.61 -11.02
CA PHE A 7 -14.11 -6.59 -11.65
C PHE A 7 -13.57 -5.16 -11.50
N LYS A 8 -13.00 -4.81 -10.34
CA LYS A 8 -12.55 -3.44 -10.06
C LYS A 8 -11.17 -3.10 -10.58
N PHE A 9 -10.23 -4.03 -10.52
CA PHE A 9 -8.82 -3.76 -10.81
C PHE A 9 -8.30 -4.52 -12.04
N ASN A 10 -9.13 -5.37 -12.66
CA ASN A 10 -8.74 -6.22 -13.78
C ASN A 10 -7.45 -7.02 -13.49
N CYS A 11 -7.34 -7.55 -12.27
CA CYS A 11 -6.18 -8.32 -11.81
C CYS A 11 -6.60 -9.63 -11.13
N THR A 12 -5.73 -10.64 -11.23
CA THR A 12 -5.89 -11.93 -10.57
C THR A 12 -5.39 -11.84 -9.13
N LEU A 13 -6.23 -12.19 -8.16
CA LEU A 13 -5.87 -12.23 -6.75
C LEU A 13 -5.35 -13.62 -6.38
N GLU A 14 -4.05 -13.72 -6.08
CA GLU A 14 -3.42 -14.94 -5.58
C GLU A 14 -3.08 -14.79 -4.09
N ILE A 15 -3.53 -15.74 -3.26
CA ILE A 15 -3.20 -15.76 -1.83
C ILE A 15 -1.88 -16.50 -1.64
N VAL A 16 -0.83 -15.75 -1.29
CA VAL A 16 0.48 -16.32 -0.97
C VAL A 16 0.54 -16.70 0.50
N ASN A 17 0.53 -18.00 0.78
CA ASN A 17 0.70 -18.53 2.14
C ASN A 17 2.17 -18.55 2.57
N LYS A 18 2.43 -18.30 3.86
CA LYS A 18 3.77 -18.48 4.44
C LYS A 18 4.18 -19.96 4.37
N LYS A 19 5.40 -20.26 3.94
CA LYS A 19 5.96 -21.62 3.95
C LYS A 19 6.05 -22.13 5.40
N LYS A 20 5.36 -23.23 5.71
CA LYS A 20 5.24 -23.78 7.08
C LYS A 20 6.58 -24.21 7.71
N TRP A 21 7.54 -24.61 6.89
CA TRP A 21 8.81 -25.22 7.35
C TRP A 21 9.98 -24.23 7.50
N VAL A 22 9.78 -22.94 7.19
CA VAL A 22 10.83 -21.92 7.30
C VAL A 22 10.73 -21.25 8.67
N LYS A 23 11.72 -21.50 9.53
CA LYS A 23 11.89 -20.78 10.80
C LYS A 23 12.55 -19.43 10.52
N GLY A 24 11.82 -18.34 10.72
CA GLY A 24 12.33 -16.97 10.55
C GLY A 24 11.57 -16.14 9.50
N PHE A 25 12.22 -15.07 9.04
CA PHE A 25 11.71 -14.18 8.00
C PHE A 25 11.99 -14.75 6.61
N HIS A 26 10.97 -14.79 5.76
CA HIS A 26 11.09 -15.21 4.37
C HIS A 26 10.65 -14.03 3.48
N VAL A 27 11.54 -13.60 2.59
CA VAL A 27 11.25 -12.51 1.65
C VAL A 27 10.20 -12.99 0.66
N LEU A 28 9.04 -12.33 0.66
CA LEU A 28 8.00 -12.56 -0.34
C LEU A 28 8.22 -11.62 -1.54
N PRO A 29 8.00 -12.09 -2.78
CA PRO A 29 8.08 -11.23 -3.96
C PRO A 29 7.12 -10.05 -3.81
N HIS A 30 7.57 -8.86 -4.22
CA HIS A 30 6.84 -7.58 -4.18
C HIS A 30 6.38 -7.05 -2.82
N ARG A 31 6.54 -7.81 -1.72
CA ARG A 31 6.17 -7.35 -0.37
C ARG A 31 6.89 -6.06 0.02
N TRP A 32 8.17 -5.96 -0.30
CA TRP A 32 8.96 -4.76 -0.01
C TRP A 32 8.43 -3.54 -0.76
N VAL A 33 7.86 -3.70 -1.96
CA VAL A 33 7.33 -2.58 -2.75
C VAL A 33 6.14 -1.95 -2.02
N VAL A 34 5.26 -2.79 -1.50
CA VAL A 34 4.09 -2.36 -0.71
C VAL A 34 4.53 -1.74 0.62
N GLU A 35 5.41 -2.41 1.36
CA GLU A 35 5.92 -1.92 2.64
C GLU A 35 6.68 -0.60 2.48
N ARG A 36 7.48 -0.45 1.41
CA ARG A 36 8.15 0.80 1.05
C ARG A 36 7.11 1.90 0.82
N LYS A 37 6.05 1.64 0.04
CA LYS A 37 4.97 2.62 -0.16
C LYS A 37 4.38 3.11 1.16
N PHE A 38 4.05 2.21 2.08
CA PHE A 38 3.53 2.61 3.38
C PHE A 38 4.55 3.36 4.24
N ALA A 39 5.83 2.98 4.21
CA ALA A 39 6.88 3.68 4.94
C ALA A 39 7.00 5.16 4.52
N TRP A 40 6.88 5.44 3.22
CA TRP A 40 6.90 6.81 2.70
C TRP A 40 5.64 7.60 3.05
N LEU A 41 4.46 6.99 2.98
CA LEU A 41 3.22 7.64 3.45
C LEU A 41 3.32 7.97 4.94
N GLY A 42 3.81 7.04 5.77
CA GLY A 42 4.05 7.25 7.20
C GLY A 42 5.12 8.31 7.51
N ARG A 43 6.04 8.58 6.57
CA ARG A 43 7.02 9.67 6.69
C ARG A 43 6.40 11.04 6.43
N SER A 44 5.25 11.11 5.75
CA SER A 44 4.52 12.37 5.57
C SER A 44 3.84 12.77 6.88
N ARG A 45 4.39 13.78 7.56
CA ARG A 45 3.85 14.26 8.85
C ARG A 45 2.37 14.64 8.78
N ARG A 46 1.91 15.15 7.64
CA ARG A 46 0.49 15.51 7.42
C ARG A 46 -0.43 14.29 7.39
N LEU A 47 0.07 13.09 7.12
CA LEU A 47 -0.70 11.85 7.18
C LEU A 47 -0.62 11.15 8.54
N SER A 48 0.05 11.75 9.54
CA SER A 48 0.17 11.14 10.88
C SER A 48 -1.15 11.05 11.64
N LYS A 49 -2.08 11.96 11.36
CA LYS A 49 -3.44 12.02 11.88
C LYS A 49 -4.34 12.58 10.79
N ASP A 50 -5.65 12.38 10.94
CA ASP A 50 -6.62 13.04 10.07
C ASP A 50 -6.77 14.50 10.53
N TYR A 51 -6.02 15.39 9.87
CA TYR A 51 -6.03 16.82 10.17
C TYR A 51 -7.02 17.59 9.31
N GLU A 52 -7.41 17.04 8.17
CA GLU A 52 -8.23 17.75 7.19
C GLU A 52 -9.71 17.44 7.47
N HIS A 53 -10.55 18.48 7.50
CA HIS A 53 -11.98 18.31 7.75
C HIS A 53 -12.75 17.77 6.53
N ASN A 54 -12.28 18.13 5.33
CA ASN A 54 -12.92 17.75 4.09
C ASN A 54 -12.24 16.50 3.51
N PRO A 55 -13.00 15.43 3.18
CA PRO A 55 -12.43 14.21 2.57
C PRO A 55 -11.64 14.47 1.29
N SER A 56 -12.05 15.43 0.45
CA SER A 56 -11.31 15.76 -0.78
C SER A 56 -9.92 16.34 -0.48
N SER A 57 -9.79 17.08 0.63
CA SER A 57 -8.50 17.60 1.08
C SER A 57 -7.63 16.48 1.65
N SER A 58 -8.19 15.57 2.46
CA SER A 58 -7.47 14.38 2.94
C SER A 58 -6.96 13.53 1.77
N GLU A 59 -7.78 13.30 0.75
CA GLU A 59 -7.42 12.56 -0.45
C GLU A 59 -6.27 13.25 -1.21
N ALA A 60 -6.34 14.58 -1.40
CA ALA A 60 -5.28 15.33 -2.04
C ALA A 60 -3.93 15.18 -1.30
N GLN A 61 -3.92 15.14 0.03
CA GLN A 61 -2.69 14.92 0.80
C GLN A 61 -2.10 13.54 0.57
N VAL A 62 -2.94 12.51 0.39
CA VAL A 62 -2.47 11.17 0.04
C VAL A 62 -1.81 11.17 -1.33
N TYR A 63 -2.43 11.82 -2.34
CA TYR A 63 -1.81 11.93 -3.66
C TYR A 63 -0.50 12.74 -3.64
N ILE A 64 -0.46 13.86 -2.91
CA ILE A 64 0.75 14.68 -2.75
C ILE A 64 1.86 13.86 -2.10
N ALA A 65 1.57 13.11 -1.03
CA ALA A 65 2.55 12.23 -0.41
C ALA A 65 3.01 11.12 -1.38
N SER A 66 2.10 10.64 -2.23
CA SER A 66 2.37 9.61 -3.21
C SER A 66 3.20 10.06 -4.42
N SER A 67 3.24 11.35 -4.72
CA SER A 67 4.07 11.89 -5.82
C SER A 67 5.57 11.59 -5.63
N ARG A 68 6.00 11.32 -4.40
CA ARG A 68 7.38 10.90 -4.08
C ARG A 68 7.73 9.49 -4.58
N PHE A 69 6.74 8.70 -5.00
CA PHE A 69 6.92 7.35 -5.54
C PHE A 69 7.25 7.29 -7.02
N THR A 70 7.25 8.41 -7.75
CA THR A 70 7.61 8.40 -9.17
C THR A 70 9.12 8.20 -9.31
N GLU A 71 9.56 6.95 -9.18
CA GLU A 71 10.79 6.47 -9.80
C GLU A 71 10.58 6.47 -11.33
N LYS A 72 11.61 6.92 -12.06
CA LYS A 72 11.69 7.06 -13.52
C LYS A 72 11.44 5.76 -14.27
#